data_AF-A0A929US43-F1
#
_entry.id   AF-A0A929US43-F1
#
_cell.length_a   1.000
_cell.length_b   1.000
_cell.length_c   1.000
_cell.angle_alpha   90.00
_cell.angle_beta   90.00
_cell.angle_gamma   90.00
#
_symmetry.space_group_name_H-M   'P 1'
#
loop_
_entity.id
_entity.type
_entity.pdbx_description
1 polymer ?
#
loop_
_entity_poly.entity_id
_entity_poly.type
_entity_poly.pdbx_seq_one_letter_code
_entity_poly.pdbx_strand_id
1 'polypeptide(L)'
;MGEEERAFLFKIMPEQEWKERYAPCLADKIKWTDGANMEYISQNKRSFWKVWGNLLLKNPAIYLRAYGMDTFGFWVPGVQNRYGYVDLYITENDLGLHQTDLIQKLFGRTIRPLLKKRMIWIGSGTLLWMTLGGMLLDLLCREGSGSKISGSKISSSKISNSKISSSKISGSKIPGREGEKAGGGDWIIYLPALGNVLTVFIATPVAFSLRYVYVFAIGLPLYVLLPFLYAEE
;
A
#
# COMPACT_ATOMS: atom_id res chain seq x y z
N MET A 1 7.06 -33.05 -5.48
CA MET A 1 6.02 -33.08 -6.52
C MET A 1 5.86 -34.52 -6.98
N GLY A 2 4.63 -35.04 -7.05
CA GLY A 2 4.32 -36.40 -7.50
C GLY A 2 4.22 -36.52 -9.02
N GLU A 3 4.08 -37.74 -9.53
CA GLU A 3 4.06 -37.99 -10.98
C GLU A 3 2.82 -37.42 -11.68
N GLU A 4 1.63 -37.54 -11.09
CA GLU A 4 0.39 -36.96 -11.66
C GLU A 4 0.47 -35.43 -11.77
N GLU A 5 1.06 -34.78 -10.76
CA GLU A 5 1.27 -33.33 -10.73
C GLU A 5 2.26 -32.91 -11.82
N ARG A 6 3.35 -33.66 -11.97
CA ARG A 6 4.37 -33.44 -13.00
C ARG A 6 3.77 -33.60 -14.41
N ALA A 7 3.02 -34.67 -14.64
CA ALA A 7 2.35 -34.94 -15.91
C ALA A 7 1.33 -33.85 -16.27
N PHE A 8 0.59 -33.34 -15.28
CA PHE A 8 -0.35 -32.24 -15.50
C PHE A 8 0.37 -30.93 -15.86
N LEU A 9 1.39 -30.53 -15.09
CA LEU A 9 2.16 -29.31 -15.34
C LEU A 9 2.90 -29.33 -16.68
N PHE A 10 3.40 -30.50 -17.08
CA PHE A 10 4.16 -30.63 -18.33
C PHE A 10 3.29 -30.72 -19.58
N LYS A 11 1.99 -30.96 -19.43
CA LYS A 11 1.01 -30.71 -20.50
C LYS A 11 0.72 -29.22 -20.69
N ILE A 12 0.88 -28.42 -19.65
CA ILE A 12 0.75 -26.96 -19.75
C ILE A 12 1.97 -26.38 -20.47
N MET A 13 3.17 -26.73 -20.02
CA MET A 13 4.42 -26.24 -20.61
C MET A 13 5.56 -27.25 -20.35
N PRO A 14 6.46 -27.51 -21.31
CA PRO A 14 7.56 -28.46 -21.11
C PRO A 14 8.48 -28.09 -19.94
N GLU A 15 9.12 -29.09 -19.31
CA GLU A 15 9.97 -28.88 -18.13
C GLU A 15 11.08 -27.84 -18.35
N GLN A 16 11.70 -27.88 -19.53
CA GLN A 16 12.80 -26.98 -19.87
C GLN A 16 12.33 -25.52 -19.93
N GLU A 17 11.17 -25.27 -20.53
CA GLU A 17 10.55 -23.95 -20.62
C GLU A 17 10.17 -23.39 -19.24
N TRP A 18 9.68 -24.24 -18.31
CA TRP A 18 9.46 -23.83 -16.91
C TRP A 18 10.74 -23.30 -16.26
N LYS A 19 11.88 -23.98 -16.47
CA LYS A 19 13.16 -23.59 -15.87
C LYS A 19 13.72 -22.31 -16.49
N GLU A 20 13.68 -22.21 -17.82
CA GLU A 20 14.22 -21.06 -18.56
C GLU A 20 13.42 -19.78 -18.32
N ARG A 21 12.10 -19.91 -18.16
CA ARG A 21 11.20 -18.76 -17.99
C ARG A 21 10.95 -18.36 -16.55
N TYR A 22 11.33 -19.18 -15.57
CA TYR A 22 11.15 -18.84 -14.16
C TYR A 22 11.83 -17.52 -13.81
N ALA A 23 11.07 -16.60 -13.20
CA ALA A 23 11.56 -15.34 -12.68
C ALA A 23 11.01 -15.14 -11.25
N PRO A 24 11.87 -15.02 -10.22
CA PRO A 24 11.44 -14.97 -8.82
C PRO A 24 10.49 -13.82 -8.43
N CYS A 25 10.40 -12.74 -9.23
CA CYS A 25 9.62 -11.53 -8.91
C CYS A 25 8.69 -11.11 -10.05
N LEU A 26 8.44 -11.99 -11.02
CA LEU A 26 7.71 -11.63 -12.23
C LEU A 26 7.05 -12.85 -12.87
N ALA A 27 5.75 -13.00 -12.64
CA ALA A 27 4.95 -14.06 -13.25
C ALA A 27 4.80 -13.89 -14.78
N ASP A 28 5.01 -12.68 -15.33
CA ASP A 28 4.79 -12.38 -16.74
C ASP A 28 5.60 -13.26 -17.69
N LYS A 29 6.82 -13.67 -17.32
CA LYS A 29 7.62 -14.58 -18.17
C LYS A 29 6.94 -15.93 -18.40
N ILE A 30 6.13 -16.37 -17.46
CA ILE A 30 5.34 -17.61 -17.54
C ILE A 30 3.97 -17.32 -18.15
N LYS A 31 3.35 -16.18 -17.82
CA LYS A 31 2.01 -15.83 -18.28
C LYS A 31 1.95 -15.49 -19.77
N TRP A 32 2.94 -14.76 -20.28
CA TRP A 32 3.01 -14.27 -21.65
C TRP A 32 4.00 -15.07 -22.48
N THR A 33 3.94 -16.39 -22.36
CA THR A 33 4.73 -17.29 -23.19
C THR A 33 3.86 -17.93 -24.26
N ASP A 34 4.33 -17.89 -25.50
CA ASP A 34 3.72 -18.60 -26.63
C ASP A 34 3.80 -20.14 -26.44
N GLY A 35 4.67 -20.61 -25.53
CA GLY A 35 4.89 -22.03 -25.26
C GLY A 35 3.95 -22.67 -24.22
N ALA A 36 3.06 -21.90 -23.58
CA ALA A 36 2.16 -22.43 -22.56
C ALA A 36 0.76 -22.67 -23.14
N ASN A 37 0.26 -23.89 -22.93
CA ASN A 37 -1.05 -24.34 -23.39
C ASN A 37 -2.16 -23.81 -22.47
N MET A 38 -2.55 -22.56 -22.67
CA MET A 38 -3.61 -21.90 -21.89
C MET A 38 -4.98 -22.54 -22.12
N GLU A 39 -5.22 -23.11 -23.31
CA GLU A 39 -6.45 -23.84 -23.63
C GLU A 39 -6.59 -25.08 -22.72
N TYR A 40 -5.49 -25.82 -22.49
CA TYR A 40 -5.49 -26.96 -21.58
C TYR A 40 -5.86 -26.56 -20.15
N ILE A 41 -5.37 -25.42 -19.65
CA ILE A 41 -5.77 -24.89 -18.33
C ILE A 41 -7.26 -24.55 -18.33
N SER A 42 -7.75 -23.87 -19.37
CA SER A 42 -9.15 -23.45 -19.50
C SER A 42 -10.12 -24.64 -19.46
N GLN A 43 -9.76 -25.73 -20.13
CA GLN A 43 -10.55 -26.97 -20.15
C GLN A 43 -10.42 -27.78 -18.85
N ASN A 44 -9.34 -27.61 -18.08
CA ASN A 44 -9.03 -28.43 -16.90
C ASN A 44 -8.92 -27.62 -15.59
N LYS A 45 -9.69 -26.53 -15.44
CA LYS A 45 -9.63 -25.61 -14.28
C LYS A 45 -9.67 -26.32 -12.92
N ARG A 46 -10.56 -27.30 -12.75
CA ARG A 46 -10.69 -28.05 -11.48
C ARG A 46 -9.42 -28.84 -11.16
N SER A 47 -8.86 -29.51 -12.16
CA SER A 47 -7.60 -30.25 -12.01
C SER A 47 -6.43 -29.30 -11.74
N PHE A 48 -6.40 -28.15 -12.40
CA PHE A 48 -5.41 -27.10 -12.13
C PHE A 48 -5.43 -26.65 -10.67
N TRP A 49 -6.61 -26.26 -10.14
CA TRP A 49 -6.75 -25.85 -8.75
C TRP A 49 -6.39 -26.96 -7.76
N LYS A 50 -6.73 -28.22 -8.08
CA LYS A 50 -6.34 -29.38 -7.26
C LYS A 50 -4.81 -29.54 -7.22
N VAL A 51 -4.14 -29.49 -8.37
CA VAL A 51 -2.68 -29.59 -8.46
C VAL A 51 -2.02 -28.41 -7.74
N TRP A 52 -2.48 -27.18 -7.98
CA TRP A 52 -1.99 -25.98 -7.31
C TRP A 52 -2.12 -26.07 -5.78
N GLY A 53 -3.29 -26.50 -5.27
CA GLY A 53 -3.52 -26.65 -3.82
C GLY A 53 -2.70 -27.78 -3.20
N ASN A 54 -2.55 -28.90 -3.89
CA ASN A 54 -1.70 -29.99 -3.43
C ASN A 54 -0.23 -29.58 -3.34
N LEU A 55 0.26 -28.83 -4.34
CA LEU A 55 1.63 -28.32 -4.35
C LEU A 55 1.87 -27.28 -3.26
N LEU A 56 0.89 -26.41 -2.97
CA LEU A 56 0.91 -25.49 -1.84
C LEU A 56 1.11 -26.25 -0.52
N LEU A 57 0.26 -27.24 -0.24
CA LEU A 57 0.31 -28.02 1.00
C LEU A 57 1.62 -28.82 1.15
N LYS A 58 2.15 -29.34 0.04
CA LYS A 58 3.43 -30.08 0.04
C LYS A 58 4.65 -29.17 0.16
N ASN A 59 4.57 -27.91 -0.28
CA ASN A 59 5.72 -27.00 -0.39
C ASN A 59 5.42 -25.58 0.13
N PRO A 60 4.91 -25.42 1.36
CA PRO A 60 4.44 -24.12 1.86
C PRO A 60 5.56 -23.06 1.89
N ALA A 61 6.78 -23.46 2.20
CA ALA A 61 7.93 -22.55 2.24
C ALA A 61 8.28 -21.95 0.86
N ILE A 62 8.09 -22.73 -0.22
CA ILE A 62 8.36 -22.25 -1.59
C ILE A 62 7.32 -21.20 -1.97
N TYR A 63 6.05 -21.45 -1.65
CA TYR A 63 4.96 -20.51 -1.92
C TYR A 63 5.14 -19.21 -1.13
N LEU A 64 5.51 -19.28 0.15
CA LEU A 64 5.75 -18.09 0.96
C LEU A 64 6.92 -17.26 0.42
N ARG A 65 8.00 -17.91 0.00
CA ARG A 65 9.15 -17.23 -0.63
C ARG A 65 8.75 -16.58 -1.96
N ALA A 66 8.03 -17.31 -2.82
CA ALA A 66 7.55 -16.77 -4.09
C ALA A 66 6.64 -15.57 -3.88
N TYR A 67 5.68 -15.66 -2.95
CA TYR A 67 4.80 -14.55 -2.57
C TYR A 67 5.59 -13.33 -2.09
N GLY A 68 6.55 -13.52 -1.17
CA GLY A 68 7.39 -12.43 -0.66
C GLY A 68 8.24 -11.78 -1.76
N MET A 69 8.72 -12.58 -2.71
CA MET A 69 9.50 -12.10 -3.85
C MET A 69 8.64 -11.41 -4.91
N ASP A 70 7.40 -11.84 -5.16
CA ASP A 70 6.48 -11.15 -6.09
C ASP A 70 5.96 -9.83 -5.51
N THR A 71 5.83 -9.76 -4.18
CA THR A 71 5.36 -8.57 -3.45
C THR A 71 6.49 -7.70 -2.87
N PHE A 72 7.76 -7.99 -3.20
CA PHE A 72 8.91 -7.40 -2.51
C PHE A 72 8.96 -5.88 -2.49
N GLY A 73 8.48 -5.24 -3.56
CA GLY A 73 8.46 -3.78 -3.65
C GLY A 73 7.40 -3.09 -2.78
N PHE A 74 6.52 -3.85 -2.12
CA PHE A 74 5.66 -3.33 -1.04
C PHE A 74 6.38 -3.35 0.32
N TRP A 75 7.27 -4.31 0.54
CA TRP A 75 7.97 -4.48 1.82
C TRP A 75 9.14 -3.51 1.99
N VAL A 76 9.84 -3.18 0.89
CA VAL A 76 11.08 -2.40 0.96
C VAL A 76 10.86 -0.96 0.46
N PRO A 77 10.98 0.05 1.35
CA PRO A 77 10.91 1.46 0.95
C PRO A 77 11.96 1.81 -0.12
N GLY A 78 11.56 2.60 -1.11
CA GLY A 78 12.44 3.16 -2.13
C GLY A 78 12.76 2.22 -3.29
N VAL A 79 12.29 0.96 -3.25
CA VAL A 79 12.49 0.02 -4.37
C VAL A 79 11.72 0.50 -5.61
N GLN A 80 12.44 0.55 -6.71
CA GLN A 80 11.93 0.86 -8.04
C GLN A 80 12.47 -0.18 -9.02
N ASN A 81 11.61 -0.76 -9.85
CA ASN A 81 12.06 -1.62 -10.94
C ASN A 81 11.33 -1.24 -12.25
N ARG A 82 11.85 -1.76 -13.37
CA ARG A 82 11.33 -1.46 -14.72
C ARG A 82 9.89 -1.95 -14.96
N TYR A 83 9.39 -2.93 -14.20
CA TYR A 83 8.10 -3.58 -14.44
C TYR A 83 6.96 -3.05 -13.54
N GLY A 84 7.31 -2.48 -12.39
CA GLY A 84 6.37 -2.19 -11.30
C GLY A 84 6.34 -0.72 -10.90
N TYR A 85 6.70 0.20 -11.81
CA TYR A 85 6.76 1.60 -11.45
C TYR A 85 5.82 2.47 -12.29
N VAL A 86 6.26 2.98 -13.44
CA VAL A 86 5.44 3.79 -14.35
C VAL A 86 5.84 3.47 -15.78
N ASP A 87 4.87 3.01 -16.57
CA ASP A 87 5.01 2.94 -18.02
C ASP A 87 4.79 4.33 -18.60
N LEU A 88 5.84 4.88 -19.21
CA LEU A 88 5.82 6.19 -19.86
C LEU A 88 5.50 6.11 -21.35
N TYR A 89 5.11 4.94 -21.84
CA TYR A 89 4.88 4.64 -23.25
C TYR A 89 3.46 4.11 -23.47
N ILE A 90 3.01 4.18 -24.72
CA ILE A 90 1.79 3.54 -25.19
C ILE A 90 2.20 2.27 -25.92
N THR A 91 1.65 1.13 -25.53
CA THR A 91 1.83 -0.14 -26.24
C THR A 91 1.23 -0.05 -27.64
N GLU A 92 1.82 -0.74 -28.62
CA GLU A 92 1.25 -0.87 -29.96
C GLU A 92 -0.19 -1.38 -29.87
N ASN A 93 -1.07 -0.77 -30.66
CA ASN A 93 -2.50 -1.01 -30.61
C ASN A 93 -3.14 -0.73 -31.96
N ASP A 94 -4.24 -1.42 -32.22
CA ASP A 94 -5.03 -1.29 -33.46
C ASP A 94 -6.00 -0.09 -33.43
N LEU A 95 -5.96 0.72 -32.37
CA LEU A 95 -6.83 1.88 -32.17
C LEU A 95 -6.21 3.18 -32.71
N GLY A 96 -5.00 3.11 -33.27
CA GLY A 96 -4.27 4.29 -33.77
C GLY A 96 -3.81 5.26 -32.67
N LEU A 97 -3.73 4.79 -31.42
CA LEU A 97 -3.28 5.61 -30.30
C LEU A 97 -1.75 5.62 -30.25
N HIS A 98 -1.16 6.81 -30.37
CA HIS A 98 0.28 6.99 -30.33
C HIS A 98 0.67 8.13 -29.39
N GLN A 99 1.79 7.96 -28.70
CA GLN A 99 2.33 8.99 -27.84
C GLN A 99 3.11 10.00 -28.70
N THR A 100 2.65 11.25 -28.74
CA THR A 100 3.35 12.33 -29.48
C THR A 100 4.21 13.15 -28.53
N ASP A 101 5.49 13.34 -28.87
CA ASP A 101 6.35 14.33 -28.20
C ASP A 101 6.11 15.72 -28.80
N LEU A 102 5.27 16.51 -28.13
CA LEU A 102 4.95 17.87 -28.56
C LEU A 102 6.19 18.77 -28.60
N ILE A 103 7.16 18.56 -27.70
CA ILE A 103 8.37 19.38 -27.63
C ILE A 103 9.30 19.05 -28.79
N GLN A 104 9.43 17.77 -29.12
CA GLN A 104 10.12 17.36 -30.34
C GLN A 104 9.40 17.89 -31.59
N LYS A 105 8.07 17.86 -31.63
CA LYS A 105 7.28 18.35 -32.76
C LYS A 105 7.41 19.86 -32.96
N LEU A 106 7.45 20.64 -31.87
CA LEU A 106 7.52 22.10 -31.91
C LEU A 106 8.95 22.64 -32.05
N PHE A 107 9.93 22.00 -31.41
CA PHE A 107 11.29 22.54 -31.25
C PHE A 107 12.39 21.64 -31.84
N GLY A 108 12.04 20.51 -32.47
CA GLY A 108 12.99 19.58 -33.09
C GLY A 108 13.86 18.80 -32.09
N ARG A 109 13.64 18.96 -30.78
CA ARG A 109 14.43 18.31 -29.71
C ARG A 109 13.51 17.65 -28.70
N THR A 110 13.86 16.44 -28.26
CA THR A 110 13.14 15.78 -27.16
C THR A 110 13.79 16.08 -25.81
N ILE A 111 12.95 16.32 -24.79
CA ILE A 111 13.40 16.42 -23.39
C ILE A 111 13.15 15.13 -22.59
N ARG A 112 12.57 14.10 -23.22
CA ARG A 112 12.24 12.83 -22.54
C ARG A 112 13.43 12.17 -21.85
N PRO A 113 14.65 12.13 -22.44
CA PRO A 113 15.80 11.55 -21.75
C PRO A 113 16.17 12.30 -20.46
N LEU A 114 16.06 13.64 -20.50
CA LEU A 114 16.31 14.50 -19.33
C LEU A 114 15.26 14.29 -18.25
N LEU A 115 13.97 14.25 -18.63
CA LEU A 115 12.87 13.95 -17.72
C LEU A 115 13.06 12.58 -17.07
N LYS A 116 13.33 11.53 -17.86
CA LYS A 116 13.53 10.17 -17.35
C LYS A 116 14.69 10.08 -16.36
N LYS A 117 15.76 10.88 -16.55
CA LYS A 117 16.90 10.94 -15.62
C LYS A 117 16.59 11.71 -14.33
N ARG A 118 15.68 12.69 -14.38
CA ARG A 118 15.38 13.59 -13.25
C ARG A 118 14.09 13.25 -12.50
N MET A 119 13.21 12.43 -13.07
CA MET A 119 11.98 12.01 -12.38
C MET A 119 12.35 11.18 -11.16
N ILE A 120 12.05 11.73 -9.98
CA ILE A 120 12.11 11.01 -8.72
C ILE A 120 10.81 10.26 -8.58
N TRP A 121 10.96 8.96 -8.46
CA TRP A 121 9.88 8.01 -8.37
C TRP A 121 9.73 7.58 -6.90
N ILE A 122 8.53 7.69 -6.33
CA ILE A 122 8.21 7.18 -4.99
C ILE A 122 7.67 5.76 -5.11
N GLY A 123 8.45 4.78 -4.65
CA GLY A 123 8.09 3.35 -4.63
C GLY A 123 6.68 3.11 -4.06
N SER A 124 5.95 2.13 -4.61
CA SER A 124 4.64 1.72 -4.10
C SER A 124 4.71 1.28 -2.63
N GLY A 125 5.77 0.57 -2.24
CA GLY A 125 6.05 0.27 -0.83
C GLY A 125 6.29 1.53 0.01
N THR A 126 7.01 2.53 -0.50
CA THR A 126 7.20 3.79 0.24
C THR A 126 5.86 4.48 0.50
N LEU A 127 4.95 4.53 -0.49
CA LEU A 127 3.62 5.10 -0.31
C LEU A 127 2.78 4.33 0.73
N LEU A 128 2.84 3.00 0.68
CA LEU A 128 2.21 2.14 1.67
C LEU A 128 2.73 2.45 3.08
N TRP A 129 4.04 2.46 3.27
CA TRP A 129 4.65 2.74 4.57
C TRP A 129 4.37 4.16 5.07
N MET A 130 4.36 5.16 4.19
CA MET A 130 3.97 6.52 4.57
C MET A 130 2.52 6.59 5.04
N THR A 131 1.62 5.86 4.39
CA THR A 131 0.20 5.82 4.79
C THR A 131 0.02 5.09 6.11
N LEU A 132 0.65 3.93 6.30
CA LEU A 132 0.62 3.21 7.57
C LEU A 132 1.26 4.01 8.71
N GLY A 133 2.34 4.74 8.42
CA GLY A 133 2.99 5.65 9.35
C GLY A 133 2.10 6.83 9.75
N GLY A 134 1.42 7.45 8.78
CA GLY A 134 0.44 8.52 9.05
C GLY A 134 -0.73 8.04 9.90
N MET A 135 -1.26 6.85 9.60
CA MET A 135 -2.30 6.20 10.40
C MET A 135 -1.83 5.91 11.84
N LEU A 136 -0.62 5.38 12.02
CA LEU A 136 -0.07 5.13 13.35
C LEU A 136 0.11 6.44 14.13
N LEU A 137 0.62 7.49 13.48
CA LEU A 137 0.79 8.80 14.11
C LEU A 137 -0.56 9.39 14.54
N ASP A 138 -1.58 9.32 13.68
CA ASP A 138 -2.95 9.75 14.01
C ASP A 138 -3.49 9.02 15.25
N LEU A 139 -3.32 7.69 15.32
CA LEU A 139 -3.73 6.89 16.48
C LEU A 139 -2.98 7.29 17.76
N LEU A 140 -1.66 7.51 17.69
CA LEU A 140 -0.83 7.88 18.84
C LEU A 140 -1.15 9.29 19.35
N CYS A 141 -1.38 10.25 18.44
CA CYS A 141 -1.76 11.63 18.81
C CYS A 141 -3.11 11.66 19.56
N ARG A 142 -4.03 10.75 19.24
CA ARG A 142 -5.34 10.64 19.92
C ARG A 142 -5.23 10.11 21.35
N GLU A 143 -4.39 9.10 21.58
CA GLU A 143 -4.17 8.58 22.94
C GLU A 143 -3.55 9.65 23.85
N GLY A 144 -2.67 10.50 23.32
CA GLY A 144 -2.06 11.63 24.04
C GLY A 144 -3.07 12.70 24.47
N SER A 145 -4.05 13.05 23.64
CA SER A 145 -5.11 14.00 24.00
C SER A 145 -6.15 13.43 24.98
N GLY A 146 -6.24 12.11 25.11
CA GLY A 146 -7.14 11.43 26.05
C GLY A 146 -6.63 11.39 27.50
N SER A 147 -5.33 11.55 27.74
CA SER A 147 -4.77 11.58 29.10
C SER A 147 -4.85 12.99 29.71
N LYS A 148 -6.05 13.42 30.12
CA LYS A 148 -6.16 14.54 31.07
C LYS A 148 -5.48 14.14 32.38
N ILE A 149 -4.45 14.90 32.74
CA ILE A 149 -3.79 14.88 34.04
C ILE A 149 -4.85 14.94 35.13
N SER A 150 -5.02 13.82 35.85
CA SER A 150 -5.72 13.78 37.13
C SER A 150 -5.09 14.84 38.04
N GLY A 151 -5.89 15.84 38.43
CA GLY A 151 -5.43 17.02 39.15
C GLY A 151 -4.57 16.62 40.35
N SER A 152 -3.29 17.01 40.31
CA SER A 152 -2.43 16.97 41.48
C SER A 152 -3.05 17.88 42.54
N LYS A 153 -3.59 17.29 43.61
CA LYS A 153 -3.90 18.03 44.83
C LYS A 153 -2.60 18.66 45.33
N ILE A 154 -2.45 19.97 45.12
CA ILE A 154 -1.45 20.76 45.82
C ILE A 154 -1.85 20.71 47.30
N SER A 155 -1.09 19.99 48.12
CA SER A 155 -1.24 20.05 49.56
C SER A 155 -0.79 21.43 50.04
N SER A 156 -1.73 22.26 50.48
CA SER A 156 -1.43 23.55 51.07
C SER A 156 -0.62 23.34 52.35
N SER A 157 0.66 23.70 52.33
CA SER A 157 1.46 23.87 53.54
C SER A 157 0.95 25.09 54.30
N LYS A 158 0.58 24.90 55.57
CA LYS A 158 0.12 25.95 56.49
C LYS A 158 1.17 27.07 56.58
N ILE A 159 0.79 28.28 56.19
CA ILE A 159 1.45 29.52 56.63
C ILE A 159 0.47 30.26 57.54
N SER A 160 0.99 30.64 58.69
CA SER A 160 0.32 31.23 59.85
C SER A 160 -0.33 32.59 59.59
N ASN A 161 -1.45 32.81 60.27
CA ASN A 161 -2.05 34.10 60.63
C ASN A 161 -2.41 35.08 59.50
N SER A 162 -3.57 34.86 58.89
CA SER A 162 -4.56 35.92 58.68
C SER A 162 -5.92 35.32 58.30
N LYS A 163 -6.99 35.74 59.00
CA LYS A 163 -8.37 35.44 58.61
C LYS A 163 -8.70 36.26 57.36
N ILE A 164 -8.63 35.65 56.18
CA ILE A 164 -9.20 36.25 54.96
C ILE A 164 -10.55 35.59 54.72
N SER A 165 -11.59 36.43 54.73
CA SER A 165 -12.98 36.07 54.49
C SER A 165 -13.11 35.45 53.09
N SER A 166 -13.78 34.31 53.02
CA SER A 166 -14.07 33.58 51.79
C SER A 166 -15.12 34.31 50.98
N SER A 167 -14.69 35.20 50.08
CA SER A 167 -15.53 35.65 48.98
C SER A 167 -15.47 34.60 47.87
N LYS A 168 -16.60 33.91 47.63
CA LYS A 168 -16.77 33.08 46.42
C LYS A 168 -16.74 34.02 45.22
N ILE A 169 -15.64 34.01 44.47
CA ILE A 169 -15.64 34.53 43.11
C ILE A 169 -16.51 33.57 42.30
N SER A 170 -17.72 34.01 41.99
CA SER A 170 -18.59 33.35 41.02
C SER A 170 -17.91 33.43 39.67
N GLY A 171 -17.17 32.37 39.30
CA GLY A 171 -16.64 32.22 37.95
C GLY A 171 -17.82 32.25 36.98
N SER A 172 -17.89 33.31 36.18
CA SER A 172 -18.74 33.36 34.99
C SER A 172 -18.37 32.15 34.12
N LYS A 173 -19.31 31.22 33.95
CA LYS A 173 -19.24 30.25 32.86
C LYS A 173 -19.22 31.04 31.56
N ILE A 174 -18.04 31.21 30.97
CA ILE A 174 -17.94 31.39 29.52
C ILE A 174 -18.50 30.08 28.96
N PRO A 175 -19.53 30.10 28.10
CA PRO A 175 -20.00 28.88 27.47
C PRO A 175 -18.89 28.44 26.52
N GLY A 176 -18.01 27.56 27.01
CA GLY A 176 -17.22 26.73 26.13
C GLY A 176 -18.21 25.97 25.27
N ARG A 177 -18.12 26.15 23.95
CA ARG A 177 -18.71 25.21 23.00
C ARG A 177 -18.34 23.82 23.50
N GLU A 178 -19.34 23.00 23.77
CA GLU A 178 -19.13 21.57 23.94
C GLU A 178 -18.45 21.12 22.65
N GLY A 179 -17.13 20.89 22.73
CA GLY A 179 -16.42 20.19 21.68
C GLY A 179 -17.14 18.87 21.52
N GLU A 180 -17.75 18.68 20.35
CA GLU A 180 -18.18 17.38 19.90
C GLU A 180 -17.04 16.42 20.21
N LYS A 181 -17.32 15.38 21.00
CA LYS A 181 -16.37 14.28 21.12
C LYS A 181 -16.14 13.79 19.69
N ALA A 182 -14.96 14.09 19.14
CA ALA A 182 -14.54 13.59 17.84
C ALA A 182 -14.91 12.10 17.76
N GLY A 183 -15.86 11.81 16.87
CA GLY A 183 -16.54 10.54 16.83
C GLY A 183 -15.56 9.40 16.61
N GLY A 184 -15.86 8.22 17.16
CA GLY A 184 -15.08 6.99 16.97
C GLY A 184 -15.02 6.44 15.53
N GLY A 185 -15.23 7.29 14.52
CA GLY A 185 -15.30 6.97 13.10
C GLY A 185 -14.12 7.47 12.26
N ASP A 186 -13.15 8.22 12.79
CA ASP A 186 -12.16 8.86 11.91
C ASP A 186 -11.14 7.89 11.27
N TRP A 187 -10.89 6.72 11.87
CA TRP A 187 -10.06 5.68 11.26
C TRP A 187 -10.69 5.06 10.00
N ILE A 188 -12.01 5.26 9.81
CA ILE A 188 -12.77 4.82 8.63
C ILE A 188 -12.17 5.43 7.35
N ILE A 189 -11.51 6.59 7.45
CA ILE A 189 -10.86 7.22 6.29
C ILE A 189 -9.73 6.38 5.69
N TYR A 190 -9.12 5.50 6.49
CA TYR A 190 -8.09 4.56 6.03
C TYR A 190 -8.67 3.26 5.48
N LEU A 191 -9.95 2.93 5.73
CA LEU A 191 -10.56 1.66 5.32
C LEU A 191 -10.46 1.38 3.81
N PRO A 192 -10.72 2.32 2.90
CA PRO A 192 -10.55 2.07 1.47
C PRO A 192 -9.12 1.70 1.10
N ALA A 193 -8.14 2.33 1.75
CA ALA A 193 -6.72 2.11 1.49
C ALA A 193 -6.24 0.76 2.05
N LEU A 194 -6.68 0.41 3.27
CA LEU A 194 -6.42 -0.90 3.89
C LEU A 194 -7.09 -2.03 3.10
N GLY A 195 -8.34 -1.83 2.68
CA GLY A 195 -9.07 -2.79 1.86
C GLY A 195 -8.37 -3.01 0.51
N ASN A 196 -7.83 -1.96 -0.11
CA ASN A 196 -7.04 -2.06 -1.32
C ASN A 196 -5.76 -2.90 -1.10
N VAL A 197 -4.99 -2.64 -0.04
CA VAL A 197 -3.79 -3.44 0.28
C VAL A 197 -4.11 -4.89 0.54
N LEU A 198 -5.15 -5.14 1.33
CA LEU A 198 -5.59 -6.51 1.60
C LEU A 198 -5.98 -7.22 0.31
N THR A 199 -6.70 -6.54 -0.58
CA THR A 199 -7.07 -7.09 -1.89
C THR A 199 -5.84 -7.39 -2.74
N VAL A 200 -4.84 -6.51 -2.76
CA VAL A 200 -3.59 -6.72 -3.51
C VAL A 200 -2.81 -7.92 -2.95
N PHE A 201 -2.69 -8.02 -1.64
CA PHE A 201 -2.01 -9.15 -0.98
C PHE A 201 -2.74 -10.47 -1.19
N ILE A 202 -4.08 -10.48 -1.22
CA ILE A 202 -4.84 -11.68 -1.56
C ILE A 202 -4.69 -12.04 -3.05
N ALA A 203 -4.76 -11.05 -3.93
CA ALA A 203 -4.74 -11.28 -5.39
C ALA A 203 -3.35 -11.69 -5.91
N THR A 204 -2.27 -11.42 -5.16
CA THR A 204 -0.86 -11.53 -5.59
C THR A 204 -0.63 -10.82 -6.94
N PRO A 205 -0.22 -9.55 -6.94
CA PRO A 205 -0.14 -8.78 -8.17
C PRO A 205 0.98 -9.31 -9.07
N VAL A 206 0.78 -9.19 -10.38
CA VAL A 206 1.76 -9.57 -11.42
C VAL A 206 3.14 -8.93 -11.19
N ALA A 207 3.14 -7.72 -10.61
CA ALA A 207 4.29 -6.96 -10.12
C ALA A 207 3.79 -5.91 -9.11
N PHE A 208 4.67 -5.34 -8.28
CA PHE A 208 4.33 -4.30 -7.28
C PHE A 208 4.03 -2.90 -7.86
N SER A 209 3.26 -2.84 -8.96
CA SER A 209 2.96 -1.60 -9.69
C SER A 209 2.17 -0.56 -8.89
N LEU A 210 2.52 0.72 -9.07
CA LEU A 210 1.78 1.87 -8.53
C LEU A 210 0.28 1.80 -8.86
N ARG A 211 -0.10 1.25 -10.02
CA ARG A 211 -1.51 1.14 -10.45
C ARG A 211 -2.40 0.42 -9.44
N TYR A 212 -1.85 -0.56 -8.72
CA TYR A 212 -2.61 -1.39 -7.79
C TYR A 212 -2.91 -0.65 -6.49
N VAL A 213 -2.08 0.34 -6.16
CA VAL A 213 -2.10 1.06 -4.89
C VAL A 213 -2.18 2.58 -5.07
N TYR A 214 -2.71 3.01 -6.21
CA TYR A 214 -2.81 4.42 -6.58
C TYR A 214 -3.63 5.24 -5.58
N VAL A 215 -4.54 4.58 -4.85
CA VAL A 215 -5.28 5.16 -3.73
C VAL A 215 -4.35 5.79 -2.67
N PHE A 216 -3.17 5.22 -2.42
CA PHE A 216 -2.21 5.83 -1.50
C PHE A 216 -1.60 7.10 -2.06
N ALA A 217 -1.32 7.16 -3.36
CA ALA A 217 -0.77 8.37 -3.96
C ALA A 217 -1.78 9.53 -3.88
N ILE A 218 -3.05 9.28 -4.18
CA ILE A 218 -4.11 10.29 -4.10
C ILE A 218 -4.40 10.65 -2.64
N GLY A 219 -4.48 9.67 -1.75
CA GLY A 219 -4.84 9.87 -0.35
C GLY A 219 -3.70 10.42 0.51
N LEU A 220 -2.45 10.38 0.06
CA LEU A 220 -1.28 10.76 0.86
C LEU A 220 -1.38 12.15 1.51
N PRO A 221 -1.79 13.22 0.81
CA PRO A 221 -1.91 14.54 1.44
C PRO A 221 -2.90 14.51 2.60
N LEU A 222 -4.01 13.79 2.46
CA LEU A 222 -5.01 13.63 3.51
C LEU A 222 -4.43 12.81 4.67
N TYR A 223 -3.88 11.63 4.40
CA TYR A 223 -3.34 10.73 5.42
C TYR A 223 -2.20 11.34 6.25
N VAL A 224 -1.39 12.20 5.65
CA VAL A 224 -0.27 12.88 6.34
C VAL A 224 -0.74 14.11 7.13
N LEU A 225 -1.75 14.83 6.64
CA LEU A 225 -2.23 16.06 7.28
C LEU A 225 -3.26 15.82 8.38
N LEU A 226 -3.97 14.69 8.35
CA LEU A 226 -5.00 14.34 9.34
C LEU A 226 -4.54 14.54 10.81
N PRO A 227 -3.38 14.02 11.27
CA PRO A 227 -2.94 14.22 12.65
C PRO A 227 -2.83 15.69 13.06
N PHE A 228 -2.53 16.58 12.11
CA PHE A 228 -2.33 18.01 12.37
C PHE A 228 -3.62 18.82 12.29
N LEU A 229 -4.63 18.34 11.57
CA LEU A 229 -5.94 18.98 11.52
C LEU A 229 -6.69 18.87 12.86
N TYR A 230 -6.41 17.84 13.67
CA TYR A 230 -7.00 17.64 14.99
C TYR A 230 -6.17 18.19 16.15
N ALA A 231 -4.92 18.62 15.90
CA ALA A 231 -4.03 19.13 16.95
C ALA A 231 -4.35 20.57 17.38
N GLU A 232 -5.23 21.27 16.67
CA GLU A 232 -5.65 22.65 16.96
C GLU A 232 -6.94 22.76 17.80
N GLU A 233 -7.47 21.66 18.37
CA GLU A 233 -8.63 21.69 19.30
C GLU A 233 -8.24 21.47 20.78
#